data_AF-A0A0Q8V551-F1
#
_entry.id   AF-A0A0Q8V551-F1
#
_cell.length_a   1.000
_cell.length_b   1.000
_cell.length_c   1.000
_cell.angle_alpha   90.00
_cell.angle_beta   90.00
_cell.angle_gamma   90.00
#
_symmetry.space_group_name_H-M   'P 1'
#
loop_
_entity.id
_entity.type
_entity.pdbx_description
1 polymer ?
#
loop_
_entity_poly.entity_id
_entity_poly.type
_entity_poly.pdbx_seq_one_letter_code
_entity_poly.pdbx_strand_id
1 'polypeptide(L)'
;MHYVGVDLAWGERKPTGLAVLDATGHLLAVSAVRTDEEIVAALAPYVAEECLVAIDAPLIVRNPTGNRPAEKQLNKDFARFDAGAHPSNTGKPEFAEQPRAARVAALLGLDINPWSGRQRRGIEVYPHPATVALFRLGRTLKYKDKPGRDLEQLRAELFVLMRLVEGLASAEPALHVDVPAWRALRQGVADAARKSELRVVEDQVDAVVCAYVAMFADLRRNDTVVYGDLESGYIVTPALPDDLAPTPRRKRTATTPAGPDIGAAVRAYADGWAEVRAATDDYVRLVTSILDEAGINYLTVTGRAKSITSFAAKAARTSGGHPVFSDPLAEITDQIGIRVITYVHSDVQAVAELLADQVVVLDDRDMGRETASEGRFGYASRHLLIGVEGGARRAQVQIRTVLQHAWAEFEHDIRYKGTIPDEHASEFDRRFTLAAGLLELADREFSIIRERLQPSFEGAALDADDGDPRIPPRELAAFLAGQYADAGWSRTDHYVWIAAIVLELGITSLAALGDVLRSVDADLLQERMGYRYPPGAVRRLDDALLWVYGDTYVELRANSDRVPALRSRLARMRAA
;
A
#
# COMPACT_ATOMS: atom_id res chain seq x y z
N MET A 1 -36.83 -13.55 -14.74
CA MET A 1 -35.39 -13.78 -14.89
C MET A 1 -34.62 -12.53 -14.48
N HIS A 2 -33.53 -12.69 -13.73
CA HIS A 2 -32.61 -11.59 -13.40
C HIS A 2 -31.21 -11.86 -13.96
N TYR A 3 -30.53 -10.80 -14.37
CA TYR A 3 -29.13 -10.85 -14.76
C TYR A 3 -28.30 -10.11 -13.71
N VAL A 4 -27.33 -10.79 -13.12
CA VAL A 4 -26.56 -10.27 -11.99
C VAL A 4 -25.10 -10.16 -12.39
N GLY A 5 -24.48 -9.06 -12.02
CA GLY A 5 -23.05 -8.84 -12.18
C GLY A 5 -22.35 -8.70 -10.84
N VAL A 6 -21.18 -9.31 -10.73
CA VAL A 6 -20.34 -9.29 -9.54
C VAL A 6 -18.91 -8.93 -9.96
N ASP A 7 -18.45 -7.72 -9.65
CA ASP A 7 -17.01 -7.37 -9.74
C ASP A 7 -16.32 -7.81 -8.45
N LEU A 8 -15.80 -9.04 -8.46
CA LEU A 8 -15.41 -9.75 -7.24
C LEU A 8 -13.98 -9.44 -6.85
N ALA A 9 -13.80 -8.77 -5.70
CA ALA A 9 -12.49 -8.69 -5.08
C ALA A 9 -11.99 -10.09 -4.69
N TRP A 10 -10.74 -10.44 -5.00
CA TRP A 10 -10.22 -11.80 -4.76
C TRP A 10 -10.15 -12.17 -3.26
N GLY A 11 -10.20 -11.19 -2.34
CA GLY A 11 -10.32 -11.41 -0.89
C GLY A 11 -11.26 -10.40 -0.23
N GLU A 12 -11.58 -10.61 1.05
CA GLU A 12 -12.69 -9.94 1.76
C GLU A 12 -12.37 -8.52 2.29
N ARG A 13 -11.11 -8.07 2.20
CA ARG A 13 -10.73 -6.73 2.68
C ARG A 13 -11.21 -5.60 1.76
N LYS A 14 -11.33 -5.89 0.47
CA LYS A 14 -11.68 -4.91 -0.56
C LYS A 14 -13.16 -5.04 -0.90
N PRO A 15 -13.83 -3.93 -1.24
CA PRO A 15 -15.22 -3.98 -1.67
C PRO A 15 -15.36 -4.79 -2.97
N THR A 16 -16.54 -5.39 -3.13
CA THR A 16 -17.05 -6.09 -4.30
C THR A 16 -18.25 -5.31 -4.80
N GLY A 17 -18.28 -4.98 -6.09
CA GLY A 17 -19.45 -4.36 -6.71
C GLY A 17 -20.51 -5.39 -7.08
N LEU A 18 -21.78 -5.05 -6.88
CA LEU A 18 -22.93 -5.86 -7.26
C LEU A 18 -23.87 -5.02 -8.13
N ALA A 19 -24.43 -5.62 -9.17
CA ALA A 19 -25.48 -5.02 -9.98
C ALA A 19 -26.52 -6.06 -10.40
N VAL A 20 -27.78 -5.62 -10.53
CA VAL A 20 -28.90 -6.49 -10.94
C VAL A 20 -29.71 -5.80 -12.02
N LEU A 21 -29.94 -6.53 -13.11
CA LEU A 21 -30.86 -6.17 -14.18
C LEU A 21 -32.10 -7.07 -14.17
N ASP A 22 -33.24 -6.53 -14.55
CA ASP A 22 -34.40 -7.33 -14.91
C ASP A 22 -34.30 -7.92 -16.32
N ALA A 23 -35.28 -8.74 -16.70
CA ALA A 23 -35.34 -9.40 -18.00
C ALA A 23 -35.46 -8.43 -19.20
N THR A 24 -35.79 -7.16 -18.95
CA THR A 24 -35.92 -6.10 -19.97
C THR A 24 -34.70 -5.19 -20.03
N GLY A 25 -33.67 -5.46 -19.21
CA GLY A 25 -32.44 -4.68 -19.16
C GLY A 25 -32.52 -3.42 -18.30
N HIS A 26 -33.51 -3.27 -17.42
CA HIS A 26 -33.52 -2.16 -16.45
C HIS A 26 -32.67 -2.48 -15.23
N LEU A 27 -31.84 -1.50 -14.81
CA LEU A 27 -31.03 -1.60 -13.61
C LEU A 27 -31.91 -1.49 -12.36
N LEU A 28 -32.04 -2.59 -11.61
CA LEU A 28 -32.86 -2.66 -10.39
C LEU A 28 -32.08 -2.26 -9.14
N ALA A 29 -30.83 -2.71 -9.03
CA ALA A 29 -30.00 -2.51 -7.86
C ALA A 29 -28.52 -2.40 -8.23
N VAL A 30 -27.80 -1.54 -7.51
CA VAL A 30 -26.33 -1.50 -7.47
C VAL A 30 -25.89 -1.26 -6.03
N SER A 31 -24.87 -1.97 -5.59
CA SER A 31 -24.30 -1.81 -4.25
C SER A 31 -22.83 -2.24 -4.20
N ALA A 32 -22.15 -1.84 -3.13
CA ALA A 32 -20.83 -2.35 -2.77
C ALA A 32 -20.91 -3.08 -1.43
N VAL A 33 -20.35 -4.29 -1.37
CA VAL A 33 -20.29 -5.15 -0.18
C VAL A 33 -18.87 -5.66 0.03
N ARG A 34 -18.56 -6.32 1.13
CA ARG A 34 -17.20 -6.83 1.42
C ARG A 34 -17.14 -8.34 1.57
N THR A 35 -18.03 -8.93 2.38
CA THR A 35 -17.95 -10.36 2.73
C THR A 35 -18.79 -11.26 1.81
N ASP A 36 -18.52 -12.56 1.83
CA ASP A 36 -19.28 -13.55 1.04
C ASP A 36 -20.75 -13.62 1.52
N GLU A 37 -20.99 -13.45 2.82
CA GLU A 37 -22.34 -13.41 3.42
C GLU A 37 -23.10 -12.17 2.98
N GLU A 38 -22.45 -11.00 2.91
CA GLU A 38 -23.08 -9.77 2.43
C GLU A 38 -23.43 -9.89 0.93
N ILE A 39 -22.58 -10.53 0.12
CA ILE A 39 -22.90 -10.84 -1.29
C ILE A 39 -24.16 -11.70 -1.37
N VAL A 40 -24.21 -12.81 -0.61
CA VAL A 40 -25.35 -13.73 -0.62
C VAL A 40 -26.62 -13.01 -0.16
N ALA A 41 -26.55 -12.25 0.93
CA ALA A 41 -27.70 -11.52 1.47
C ALA A 41 -28.22 -10.46 0.49
N ALA A 42 -27.33 -9.70 -0.15
CA ALA A 42 -27.71 -8.68 -1.12
C ALA A 42 -28.34 -9.28 -2.40
N LEU A 43 -27.87 -10.44 -2.84
CA LEU A 43 -28.34 -11.09 -4.07
C LEU A 43 -29.53 -12.03 -3.86
N ALA A 44 -29.79 -12.50 -2.64
CA ALA A 44 -30.84 -13.46 -2.32
C ALA A 44 -32.22 -13.16 -2.96
N PRO A 45 -32.71 -11.91 -2.97
CA PRO A 45 -34.01 -11.59 -3.60
C PRO A 45 -34.04 -11.83 -5.11
N TYR A 46 -32.88 -11.76 -5.77
CA TYR A 46 -32.77 -11.77 -7.23
C TYR A 46 -32.37 -13.14 -7.79
N VAL A 47 -31.76 -13.98 -6.96
CA VAL A 47 -31.28 -15.32 -7.34
C VAL A 47 -32.14 -16.46 -6.81
N ALA A 48 -33.30 -16.16 -6.22
CA ALA A 48 -34.26 -17.17 -5.75
C ALA A 48 -34.94 -17.91 -6.91
N GLU A 49 -35.24 -17.20 -7.99
CA GLU A 49 -35.83 -17.73 -9.22
C GLU A 49 -34.79 -17.82 -10.35
N GLU A 50 -35.25 -17.82 -11.60
CA GLU A 50 -34.40 -17.86 -12.79
C GLU A 50 -33.42 -16.68 -12.83
N CYS A 51 -32.12 -16.99 -12.88
CA CYS A 51 -31.05 -16.01 -12.90
C CYS A 51 -29.81 -16.50 -13.63
N LEU A 52 -29.04 -15.55 -14.14
CA LEU A 52 -27.69 -15.75 -14.63
C LEU A 52 -26.76 -14.73 -13.96
N VAL A 53 -25.78 -15.24 -13.21
CA VAL A 53 -24.81 -14.42 -12.47
C VAL A 53 -23.46 -14.45 -13.20
N ALA A 54 -23.01 -13.30 -13.67
CA ALA A 54 -21.69 -13.09 -14.25
C ALA A 54 -20.72 -12.58 -13.18
N ILE A 55 -19.64 -13.33 -12.93
CA ILE A 55 -18.65 -13.03 -11.89
C ILE A 55 -17.31 -12.69 -12.54
N ASP A 56 -16.77 -11.51 -12.27
CA ASP A 56 -15.41 -11.10 -12.68
C ASP A 56 -14.36 -11.70 -11.74
N ALA A 57 -14.23 -13.02 -11.76
CA ALA A 57 -13.16 -13.73 -11.10
C ALA A 57 -13.11 -15.20 -11.53
N PRO A 58 -11.92 -15.85 -11.45
CA PRO A 58 -11.76 -17.26 -11.79
C PRO A 58 -12.71 -18.19 -11.01
N LEU A 59 -13.59 -18.91 -11.70
CA LEU A 59 -14.46 -19.95 -11.10
C LEU A 59 -13.73 -21.28 -10.92
N ILE A 60 -12.79 -21.59 -11.82
CA ILE A 60 -12.05 -22.86 -11.81
C ILE A 60 -10.58 -22.57 -12.08
N VAL A 61 -9.72 -22.97 -11.14
CA VAL A 61 -8.27 -22.83 -11.24
C VAL A 61 -7.64 -24.17 -10.85
N ARG A 62 -6.92 -24.81 -11.76
CA ARG A 62 -6.30 -26.14 -11.53
C ARG A 62 -4.82 -26.20 -11.87
N ASN A 63 -4.33 -25.25 -12.68
CA ASN A 63 -2.95 -25.20 -13.10
C ASN A 63 -2.05 -24.72 -11.95
N PRO A 64 -0.86 -25.33 -11.77
CA PRO A 64 0.06 -24.94 -10.69
C PRO A 64 0.71 -23.57 -10.93
N THR A 65 0.99 -23.23 -12.19
CA THR A 65 1.64 -21.97 -12.57
C THR A 65 1.10 -21.44 -13.91
N GLY A 66 1.39 -20.18 -14.21
CA GLY A 66 1.06 -19.56 -15.49
C GLY A 66 -0.44 -19.32 -15.73
N ASN A 67 -0.80 -19.13 -17.00
CA ASN A 67 -2.18 -18.93 -17.47
C ASN A 67 -2.92 -20.26 -17.64
N ARG A 68 -4.23 -20.32 -17.33
CA ARG A 68 -5.10 -21.43 -17.72
C ARG A 68 -5.26 -21.45 -19.25
N PRO A 69 -5.75 -22.55 -19.83
CA PRO A 69 -6.13 -22.58 -21.24
C PRO A 69 -7.06 -21.41 -21.63
N ALA A 70 -8.00 -21.04 -20.75
CA ALA A 70 -8.90 -19.90 -20.94
C ALA A 70 -8.16 -18.58 -21.18
N GLU A 71 -7.27 -18.14 -20.27
CA GLU A 71 -6.55 -16.87 -20.48
C GLU A 71 -5.59 -16.96 -21.67
N LYS A 72 -4.98 -18.12 -21.94
CA LYS A 72 -4.13 -18.29 -23.14
C LYS A 72 -4.92 -18.05 -24.42
N GLN A 73 -6.14 -18.58 -24.51
CA GLN A 73 -6.98 -18.39 -25.70
C GLN A 73 -7.50 -16.95 -25.77
N LEU A 74 -8.05 -16.41 -24.68
CA LEU A 74 -8.53 -15.03 -24.60
C LEU A 74 -7.43 -14.01 -24.97
N ASN A 75 -6.20 -14.23 -24.49
CA ASN A 75 -5.08 -13.33 -24.75
C ASN A 75 -4.65 -13.33 -26.22
N LYS A 76 -4.92 -14.38 -27.00
CA LYS A 76 -4.64 -14.35 -28.46
C LYS A 76 -5.49 -13.29 -29.15
N ASP A 77 -6.72 -13.10 -28.70
CA ASP A 77 -7.67 -12.21 -29.35
C ASP A 77 -7.59 -10.80 -28.76
N PHE A 78 -7.49 -10.70 -27.43
CA PHE A 78 -7.68 -9.46 -26.69
C PHE A 78 -6.39 -8.76 -26.22
N ALA A 79 -5.23 -9.43 -26.19
CA ALA A 79 -4.00 -8.80 -25.71
C ALA A 79 -3.59 -7.57 -26.55
N ARG A 80 -3.87 -7.59 -27.86
CA ARG A 80 -3.58 -6.47 -28.78
C ARG A 80 -4.38 -5.20 -28.46
N PHE A 81 -5.49 -5.32 -27.73
CA PHE A 81 -6.33 -4.24 -27.23
C PHE A 81 -5.98 -3.80 -25.80
N ASP A 82 -4.91 -4.35 -25.20
CA ASP A 82 -4.57 -4.21 -23.77
C ASP A 82 -5.69 -4.75 -22.84
N ALA A 83 -6.44 -5.76 -23.31
CA ALA A 83 -7.51 -6.45 -22.59
C ALA A 83 -7.13 -7.90 -22.25
N GLY A 84 -5.84 -8.21 -22.17
CA GLY A 84 -5.38 -9.56 -21.81
C GLY A 84 -5.59 -9.86 -20.32
N ALA A 85 -6.04 -11.08 -20.02
CA ALA A 85 -6.18 -11.59 -18.66
C ALA A 85 -4.82 -11.95 -18.05
N HIS A 86 -4.70 -11.69 -16.74
CA HIS A 86 -3.55 -12.06 -15.95
C HIS A 86 -3.56 -13.56 -15.58
N PRO A 87 -2.40 -14.15 -15.25
CA PRO A 87 -2.34 -15.56 -14.84
C PRO A 87 -3.18 -15.87 -13.60
N SER A 88 -4.02 -16.89 -13.67
CA SER A 88 -4.71 -17.51 -12.52
C SER A 88 -4.13 -18.92 -12.33
N ASN A 89 -3.58 -19.22 -11.16
CA ASN A 89 -2.95 -20.52 -10.86
C ASN A 89 -2.90 -20.77 -9.35
N THR A 90 -2.80 -22.05 -8.96
CA THR A 90 -2.81 -22.48 -7.55
C THR A 90 -1.53 -22.12 -6.78
N GLY A 91 -0.48 -21.65 -7.47
CA GLY A 91 0.70 -21.06 -6.83
C GLY A 91 0.42 -19.68 -6.20
N LYS A 92 -0.70 -19.04 -6.53
CA LYS A 92 -1.15 -17.79 -5.90
C LYS A 92 -1.99 -18.09 -4.65
N PRO A 93 -1.74 -17.43 -3.50
CA PRO A 93 -2.50 -17.66 -2.26
C PRO A 93 -4.02 -17.59 -2.42
N GLU A 94 -4.51 -16.70 -3.29
CA GLU A 94 -5.93 -16.47 -3.55
C GLU A 94 -6.62 -17.63 -4.26
N PHE A 95 -5.85 -18.52 -4.90
CA PHE A 95 -6.35 -19.68 -5.66
C PHE A 95 -5.72 -21.01 -5.20
N ALA A 96 -4.97 -21.02 -4.10
CA ALA A 96 -4.28 -22.21 -3.61
C ALA A 96 -5.26 -23.30 -3.15
N GLU A 97 -6.39 -22.87 -2.59
CA GLU A 97 -7.51 -23.74 -2.20
C GLU A 97 -8.64 -23.64 -3.24
N GLN A 98 -9.78 -23.09 -2.85
CA GLN A 98 -10.92 -22.84 -3.71
C GLN A 98 -11.00 -21.35 -4.07
N PRO A 99 -11.06 -20.99 -5.36
CA PRO A 99 -11.26 -19.60 -5.77
C PRO A 99 -12.51 -19.01 -5.14
N ARG A 100 -12.43 -17.75 -4.68
CA ARG A 100 -13.56 -17.06 -4.03
C ARG A 100 -14.84 -17.06 -4.88
N ALA A 101 -14.72 -16.88 -6.19
CA ALA A 101 -15.86 -16.95 -7.10
C ALA A 101 -16.59 -18.29 -7.05
N ALA A 102 -15.83 -19.40 -6.94
CA ALA A 102 -16.39 -20.74 -6.84
C ALA A 102 -17.15 -20.92 -5.52
N ARG A 103 -16.63 -20.37 -4.42
CA ARG A 103 -17.32 -20.38 -3.12
C ARG A 103 -18.63 -19.60 -3.17
N VAL A 104 -18.59 -18.37 -3.69
CA VAL A 104 -19.79 -17.51 -3.84
C VAL A 104 -20.83 -18.18 -4.74
N ALA A 105 -20.41 -18.77 -5.88
CA ALA A 105 -21.32 -19.51 -6.75
C ALA A 105 -21.96 -20.72 -6.06
N ALA A 106 -21.20 -21.45 -5.23
CA ALA A 106 -21.72 -22.56 -4.44
C ALA A 106 -22.72 -22.10 -3.36
N LEU A 107 -22.41 -21.01 -2.62
CA LEU A 107 -23.30 -20.43 -1.62
C LEU A 107 -24.62 -19.96 -2.23
N LEU A 108 -24.58 -19.44 -3.46
CA LEU A 108 -25.77 -19.03 -4.20
C LEU A 108 -26.49 -20.22 -4.87
N GLY A 109 -25.90 -21.42 -4.89
CA GLY A 109 -26.48 -22.62 -5.51
C GLY A 109 -26.57 -22.52 -7.03
N LEU A 110 -25.56 -21.93 -7.67
CA LEU A 110 -25.52 -21.70 -9.12
C LEU A 110 -24.88 -22.87 -9.85
N ASP A 111 -25.44 -23.22 -11.01
CA ASP A 111 -24.78 -24.12 -11.96
C ASP A 111 -23.73 -23.34 -12.77
N ILE A 112 -22.45 -23.67 -12.56
CA ILE A 112 -21.34 -22.99 -13.20
C ILE A 112 -20.99 -23.53 -14.59
N ASN A 113 -21.78 -24.43 -15.16
CA ASN A 113 -21.59 -24.87 -16.53
C ASN A 113 -22.12 -23.81 -17.53
N PRO A 114 -21.26 -23.18 -18.36
CA PRO A 114 -21.67 -22.09 -19.25
C PRO A 114 -22.58 -22.55 -20.39
N TRP A 115 -22.69 -23.87 -20.60
CA TRP A 115 -23.61 -24.46 -21.58
C TRP A 115 -24.88 -25.04 -20.94
N SER A 116 -25.07 -24.85 -19.63
CA SER A 116 -26.24 -25.34 -18.92
C SER A 116 -27.52 -24.62 -19.33
N GLY A 117 -28.61 -25.40 -19.41
CA GLY A 117 -29.99 -24.90 -19.55
C GLY A 117 -30.74 -24.82 -18.22
N ARG A 118 -30.04 -24.93 -17.07
CA ARG A 118 -30.67 -24.77 -15.75
C ARG A 118 -31.12 -23.32 -15.53
N GLN A 119 -32.13 -23.14 -14.68
CA GLN A 119 -32.69 -21.82 -14.40
C GLN A 119 -31.74 -20.91 -13.59
N ARG A 120 -30.83 -21.48 -12.79
CA ARG A 120 -29.95 -20.74 -11.87
C ARG A 120 -28.50 -21.03 -12.25
N ARG A 121 -27.84 -20.07 -12.90
CA ARG A 121 -26.54 -20.25 -13.53
C ARG A 121 -25.52 -19.22 -13.07
N GLY A 122 -24.26 -19.61 -13.05
CA GLY A 122 -23.12 -18.73 -12.81
C GLY A 122 -22.11 -18.86 -13.95
N ILE A 123 -21.56 -17.74 -14.42
CA ILE A 123 -20.51 -17.74 -15.44
C ILE A 123 -19.35 -16.83 -15.03
N GLU A 124 -18.15 -17.24 -15.37
CA GLU A 124 -16.95 -16.42 -15.27
C GLU A 124 -16.91 -15.44 -16.45
N VAL A 125 -16.73 -14.16 -16.17
CA VAL A 125 -16.62 -13.10 -17.18
C VAL A 125 -15.38 -12.25 -16.94
N TYR A 126 -15.02 -11.42 -17.92
CA TYR A 126 -13.95 -10.44 -17.75
C TYR A 126 -14.33 -9.09 -18.42
N PRO A 127 -14.57 -8.01 -17.64
CA PRO A 127 -15.09 -6.72 -18.13
C PRO A 127 -14.22 -6.05 -19.21
N HIS A 128 -12.88 -6.13 -19.11
CA HIS A 128 -12.00 -5.45 -20.07
C HIS A 128 -12.18 -5.96 -21.52
N PRO A 129 -12.12 -7.28 -21.81
CA PRO A 129 -12.52 -7.83 -23.11
C PRO A 129 -13.95 -7.49 -23.51
N ALA A 130 -14.89 -7.58 -22.58
CA ALA A 130 -16.29 -7.33 -22.86
C ALA A 130 -16.54 -5.90 -23.33
N THR A 131 -15.97 -4.91 -22.63
CA THR A 131 -16.07 -3.48 -23.02
C THR A 131 -15.39 -3.20 -24.36
N VAL A 132 -14.27 -3.87 -24.67
CA VAL A 132 -13.63 -3.79 -26.00
C VAL A 132 -14.57 -4.27 -27.10
N ALA A 133 -15.20 -5.43 -26.91
CA ALA A 133 -16.11 -6.01 -27.90
C ALA A 133 -17.41 -5.21 -28.04
N LEU A 134 -18.07 -4.89 -26.92
CA LEU A 134 -19.37 -4.20 -26.89
C LEU A 134 -19.30 -2.77 -27.42
N PHE A 135 -18.28 -2.01 -26.98
CA PHE A 135 -18.14 -0.59 -27.35
C PHE A 135 -17.17 -0.37 -28.51
N ARG A 136 -16.70 -1.47 -29.12
CA ARG A 136 -15.76 -1.46 -30.25
C ARG A 136 -14.52 -0.61 -29.94
N LEU A 137 -14.01 -0.72 -28.73
CA LEU A 137 -12.86 0.06 -28.29
C LEU A 137 -11.60 -0.50 -28.93
N GLY A 138 -10.85 0.33 -29.63
CA GLY A 138 -9.58 -0.13 -30.16
C GLY A 138 -8.52 -0.42 -29.09
N ARG A 139 -8.71 0.02 -27.83
CA ARG A 139 -7.97 -0.38 -26.61
C ARG A 139 -8.81 -0.21 -25.35
N THR A 140 -8.43 -0.86 -24.25
CA THR A 140 -9.07 -0.68 -22.94
C THR A 140 -8.97 0.76 -22.45
N LEU A 141 -10.08 1.25 -21.88
CA LEU A 141 -10.12 2.48 -21.08
C LEU A 141 -9.22 2.35 -19.84
N LYS A 142 -8.62 3.44 -19.40
CA LYS A 142 -7.59 3.43 -18.33
C LYS A 142 -8.17 3.88 -16.98
N TYR A 143 -9.35 3.38 -16.63
CA TYR A 143 -10.11 3.79 -15.44
C TYR A 143 -9.76 3.03 -14.15
N LYS A 144 -9.19 1.81 -14.24
CA LYS A 144 -8.75 1.07 -13.04
C LYS A 144 -7.47 1.63 -12.42
N ASP A 145 -7.41 1.75 -11.09
CA ASP A 145 -6.23 2.25 -10.37
C ASP A 145 -5.01 1.32 -10.58
N LYS A 146 -4.01 1.83 -11.29
CA LYS A 146 -2.73 1.16 -11.59
C LYS A 146 -1.60 2.18 -11.45
N PRO A 147 -0.36 1.73 -11.16
CA PRO A 147 0.80 2.60 -11.10
C PRO A 147 0.94 3.48 -12.34
N GLY A 148 1.22 4.77 -12.14
CA GLY A 148 1.40 5.76 -13.23
C GLY A 148 0.12 6.41 -13.75
N ARG A 149 -1.05 6.13 -13.16
CA ARG A 149 -2.31 6.84 -13.46
C ARG A 149 -2.64 7.82 -12.36
N ASP A 150 -2.91 9.07 -12.69
CA ASP A 150 -3.40 10.07 -11.72
C ASP A 150 -4.92 10.02 -11.57
N LEU A 151 -5.44 10.68 -10.53
CA LEU A 151 -6.86 10.68 -10.21
C LEU A 151 -7.71 11.30 -11.32
N GLU A 152 -7.22 12.35 -11.98
CA GLU A 152 -7.96 13.07 -13.02
C GLU A 152 -8.15 12.18 -14.25
N GLN A 153 -7.09 11.47 -14.65
CA GLN A 153 -7.13 10.48 -15.72
C GLN A 153 -8.13 9.35 -15.40
N LEU A 154 -8.04 8.76 -14.20
CA LEU A 154 -8.94 7.67 -13.80
C LEU A 154 -10.40 8.12 -13.85
N ARG A 155 -10.68 9.32 -13.31
CA ARG A 155 -12.01 9.94 -13.31
C ARG A 155 -12.54 10.19 -14.71
N ALA A 156 -11.71 10.74 -15.60
CA ALA A 156 -12.09 11.02 -16.99
C ALA A 156 -12.42 9.73 -17.75
N GLU A 157 -11.58 8.70 -17.64
CA GLU A 157 -11.78 7.40 -18.27
C GLU A 157 -13.02 6.66 -17.71
N LEU A 158 -13.28 6.76 -16.40
CA LEU A 158 -14.48 6.19 -15.79
C LEU A 158 -15.75 6.88 -16.29
N PHE A 159 -15.75 8.20 -16.45
CA PHE A 159 -16.88 8.92 -17.08
C PHE A 159 -17.11 8.49 -18.53
N VAL A 160 -16.05 8.18 -19.28
CA VAL A 160 -16.19 7.62 -20.64
C VAL A 160 -16.88 6.26 -20.58
N LEU A 161 -16.46 5.38 -19.68
CA LEU A 161 -17.13 4.08 -19.49
C LEU A 161 -18.61 4.26 -19.13
N MET A 162 -18.93 5.11 -18.16
CA MET A 162 -20.32 5.35 -17.76
C MET A 162 -21.18 5.87 -18.91
N ARG A 163 -20.64 6.76 -19.75
CA ARG A 163 -21.34 7.25 -20.96
C ARG A 163 -21.55 6.15 -22.00
N LEU A 164 -20.59 5.24 -22.17
CA LEU A 164 -20.74 4.09 -23.08
C LEU A 164 -21.83 3.13 -22.56
N VAL A 165 -21.87 2.88 -21.26
CA VAL A 165 -22.92 2.10 -20.60
C VAL A 165 -24.30 2.75 -20.79
N GLU A 166 -24.41 4.07 -20.63
CA GLU A 166 -25.65 4.81 -20.91
C GLU A 166 -26.10 4.70 -22.37
N GLY A 167 -25.15 4.64 -23.31
CA GLY A 167 -25.42 4.44 -24.73
C GLY A 167 -26.04 3.08 -25.08
N LEU A 168 -25.97 2.10 -24.18
CA LEU A 168 -26.60 0.79 -24.38
C LEU A 168 -28.13 0.83 -24.30
N ALA A 169 -28.74 1.96 -23.91
CA ALA A 169 -30.19 2.13 -23.97
C ALA A 169 -30.78 1.99 -25.39
N SER A 170 -29.95 2.16 -26.42
CA SER A 170 -30.30 1.95 -27.84
C SER A 170 -29.66 0.70 -28.46
N ALA A 171 -29.03 -0.15 -27.66
CA ALA A 171 -28.41 -1.39 -28.13
C ALA A 171 -29.41 -2.56 -28.15
N GLU A 172 -29.00 -3.69 -28.71
CA GLU A 172 -29.74 -4.95 -28.66
C GLU A 172 -28.87 -6.04 -28.00
N PRO A 173 -29.21 -6.53 -26.80
CA PRO A 173 -30.31 -6.09 -25.92
C PRO A 173 -30.07 -4.69 -25.33
N ALA A 174 -31.14 -3.96 -25.01
CA ALA A 174 -31.04 -2.63 -24.43
C ALA A 174 -30.68 -2.70 -22.94
N LEU A 175 -29.92 -1.71 -22.44
CA LEU A 175 -29.65 -1.52 -21.02
C LEU A 175 -30.09 -0.12 -20.58
N HIS A 176 -30.96 -0.07 -19.58
CA HIS A 176 -31.51 1.16 -19.03
C HIS A 176 -30.98 1.39 -17.62
N VAL A 177 -30.00 2.29 -17.49
CA VAL A 177 -29.37 2.66 -16.21
C VAL A 177 -29.86 3.99 -15.65
N ASP A 178 -30.86 4.66 -16.24
CA ASP A 178 -31.33 5.96 -15.76
C ASP A 178 -32.19 5.84 -14.48
N VAL A 179 -31.55 5.45 -13.39
CA VAL A 179 -32.13 5.26 -12.06
C VAL A 179 -31.35 6.08 -11.02
N PRO A 180 -31.96 6.45 -9.88
CA PRO A 180 -31.29 7.26 -8.86
C PRO A 180 -29.93 6.71 -8.40
N ALA A 181 -29.80 5.38 -8.28
CA ALA A 181 -28.56 4.72 -7.89
C ALA A 181 -27.42 5.02 -8.89
N TRP A 182 -27.68 4.93 -10.20
CA TRP A 182 -26.68 5.25 -11.23
C TRP A 182 -26.29 6.73 -11.24
N ARG A 183 -27.26 7.64 -11.05
CA ARG A 183 -26.98 9.07 -10.93
C ARG A 183 -26.12 9.37 -9.70
N ALA A 184 -26.34 8.66 -8.59
CA ALA A 184 -25.49 8.77 -7.40
C ALA A 184 -24.06 8.28 -7.66
N LEU A 185 -23.86 7.20 -8.43
CA LEU A 185 -22.53 6.78 -8.86
C LEU A 185 -21.84 7.86 -9.71
N ARG A 186 -22.55 8.45 -10.68
CA ARG A 186 -21.98 9.54 -11.50
C ARG A 186 -21.54 10.73 -10.65
N GLN A 187 -22.35 11.08 -9.65
CA GLN A 187 -22.02 12.14 -8.71
C GLN A 187 -20.80 11.75 -7.85
N GLY A 188 -20.72 10.50 -7.40
CA GLY A 188 -19.56 9.95 -6.70
C GLY A 188 -18.27 10.03 -7.52
N VAL A 189 -18.32 9.82 -8.84
CA VAL A 189 -17.16 10.03 -9.74
C VAL A 189 -16.76 11.51 -9.80
N ALA A 190 -17.73 12.42 -9.85
CA ALA A 190 -17.47 13.86 -9.90
C ALA A 190 -16.82 14.36 -8.60
N ASP A 191 -17.32 13.90 -7.47
CA ASP A 191 -16.95 14.36 -6.13
C ASP A 191 -15.71 13.66 -5.55
N ALA A 192 -15.27 12.56 -6.17
CA ALA A 192 -14.10 11.81 -5.71
C ALA A 192 -12.85 12.70 -5.64
N ALA A 193 -12.33 12.89 -4.43
CA ALA A 193 -11.09 13.59 -4.14
C ALA A 193 -9.91 12.62 -3.95
N ARG A 194 -10.20 11.33 -3.74
CA ARG A 194 -9.20 10.26 -3.54
C ARG A 194 -9.43 9.10 -4.50
N LYS A 195 -8.35 8.42 -4.87
CA LYS A 195 -8.41 7.19 -5.69
C LYS A 195 -9.23 6.08 -5.03
N SER A 196 -9.18 5.99 -3.70
CA SER A 196 -9.95 5.00 -2.94
C SER A 196 -11.45 5.21 -3.03
N GLU A 197 -11.92 6.46 -3.14
CA GLU A 197 -13.34 6.80 -3.33
C GLU A 197 -13.77 6.42 -4.76
N LEU A 198 -12.93 6.76 -5.75
CA LEU A 198 -13.18 6.41 -7.15
C LEU A 198 -13.25 4.89 -7.36
N ARG A 199 -12.40 4.14 -6.66
CA ARG A 199 -12.38 2.66 -6.72
C ARG A 199 -13.72 2.03 -6.30
N VAL A 200 -14.38 2.56 -5.26
CA VAL A 200 -15.68 2.02 -4.82
C VAL A 200 -16.75 2.22 -5.91
N VAL A 201 -16.68 3.32 -6.65
CA VAL A 201 -17.60 3.58 -7.78
C VAL A 201 -17.22 2.71 -8.99
N GLU A 202 -15.93 2.57 -9.28
CA GLU A 202 -15.39 1.69 -10.32
C GLU A 202 -15.91 0.26 -10.18
N ASP A 203 -15.76 -0.35 -9.00
CA ASP A 203 -16.15 -1.75 -8.76
C ASP A 203 -17.67 -1.93 -9.01
N GLN A 204 -18.49 -0.94 -8.65
CA GLN A 204 -19.94 -0.94 -8.93
C GLN A 204 -20.28 -0.76 -10.41
N VAL A 205 -19.54 0.10 -11.13
CA VAL A 205 -19.74 0.30 -12.58
C VAL A 205 -19.36 -0.96 -13.36
N ASP A 206 -18.27 -1.64 -12.98
CA ASP A 206 -17.90 -2.91 -13.60
C ASP A 206 -18.90 -4.03 -13.29
N ALA A 207 -19.50 -4.03 -12.10
CA ALA A 207 -20.59 -4.95 -11.81
C ALA A 207 -21.79 -4.74 -12.75
N VAL A 208 -22.12 -3.50 -13.13
CA VAL A 208 -23.16 -3.22 -14.14
C VAL A 208 -22.75 -3.78 -15.51
N VAL A 209 -21.47 -3.65 -15.89
CA VAL A 209 -20.94 -4.26 -17.12
C VAL A 209 -21.06 -5.80 -17.06
N CYS A 210 -20.70 -6.44 -15.95
CA CYS A 210 -20.87 -7.88 -15.77
C CYS A 210 -22.33 -8.30 -15.89
N ALA A 211 -23.26 -7.57 -15.27
CA ALA A 211 -24.69 -7.88 -15.34
C ALA A 211 -25.21 -7.79 -16.78
N TYR A 212 -24.73 -6.80 -17.54
CA TYR A 212 -25.03 -6.69 -18.96
C TYR A 212 -24.42 -7.82 -19.78
N VAL A 213 -23.20 -8.27 -19.46
CA VAL A 213 -22.59 -9.45 -20.11
C VAL A 213 -23.39 -10.72 -19.84
N ALA A 214 -23.94 -10.91 -18.63
CA ALA A 214 -24.86 -12.00 -18.36
C ALA A 214 -26.10 -11.94 -19.29
N MET A 215 -26.77 -10.78 -19.36
CA MET A 215 -27.92 -10.59 -20.25
C MET A 215 -27.56 -10.84 -21.72
N PHE A 216 -26.41 -10.32 -22.16
CA PHE A 216 -25.92 -10.48 -23.51
C PHE A 216 -25.62 -11.96 -23.83
N ALA A 217 -24.97 -12.69 -22.92
CA ALA A 217 -24.65 -14.11 -23.12
C ALA A 217 -25.89 -15.01 -23.17
N ASP A 218 -26.95 -14.61 -22.49
CA ASP A 218 -28.22 -15.33 -22.51
C ASP A 218 -29.03 -15.04 -23.80
N LEU A 219 -29.21 -13.76 -24.13
CA LEU A 219 -30.06 -13.33 -25.24
C LEU A 219 -29.36 -13.37 -26.61
N ARG A 220 -28.04 -13.21 -26.63
CA ARG A 220 -27.19 -13.16 -27.84
C ARG A 220 -26.08 -14.21 -27.77
N ARG A 221 -26.41 -15.43 -27.35
CA ARG A 221 -25.45 -16.53 -27.15
C ARG A 221 -24.50 -16.76 -28.33
N ASN A 222 -25.00 -16.66 -29.57
CA ASN A 222 -24.18 -16.84 -30.78
C ASN A 222 -23.16 -15.72 -31.01
N ASP A 223 -23.33 -14.58 -30.35
CA ASP A 223 -22.42 -13.43 -30.40
C ASP A 223 -21.48 -13.42 -29.19
N THR A 224 -21.37 -14.53 -28.47
CA THR A 224 -20.43 -14.72 -27.36
C THR A 224 -19.44 -15.84 -27.63
N VAL A 225 -18.28 -15.74 -26.99
CA VAL A 225 -17.24 -16.77 -27.02
C VAL A 225 -16.98 -17.24 -25.61
N VAL A 226 -16.85 -18.56 -25.46
CA VAL A 226 -16.37 -19.21 -24.23
C VAL A 226 -14.94 -19.66 -24.49
N TYR A 227 -13.98 -19.00 -23.86
CA TYR A 227 -12.56 -19.40 -23.92
C TYR A 227 -12.27 -20.44 -22.85
N GLY A 228 -11.61 -21.54 -23.19
CA GLY A 228 -11.34 -22.64 -22.25
C GLY A 228 -12.47 -23.67 -22.17
N ASP A 229 -12.57 -24.37 -21.05
CA ASP A 229 -13.53 -25.46 -20.85
C ASP A 229 -13.91 -25.63 -19.37
N LEU A 230 -14.95 -26.42 -19.09
CA LEU A 230 -15.43 -26.64 -17.73
C LEU A 230 -14.44 -27.42 -16.85
N GLU A 231 -13.48 -28.13 -17.44
CA GLU A 231 -12.52 -28.92 -16.69
C GLU A 231 -11.36 -28.06 -16.18
N SER A 232 -10.81 -27.20 -17.04
CA SER A 232 -9.62 -26.38 -16.79
C SER A 232 -9.93 -24.92 -16.45
N GLY A 233 -11.20 -24.52 -16.56
CA GLY A 233 -11.70 -23.17 -16.37
C GLY A 233 -11.97 -22.47 -17.69
N TYR A 234 -12.88 -21.50 -17.66
CA TYR A 234 -13.37 -20.80 -18.84
C TYR A 234 -13.64 -19.32 -18.57
N ILE A 235 -13.70 -18.50 -19.61
CA ILE A 235 -14.13 -17.10 -19.55
C ILE A 235 -15.15 -16.85 -20.66
N VAL A 236 -16.30 -16.30 -20.31
CA VAL A 236 -17.35 -15.87 -21.25
C VAL A 236 -17.22 -14.38 -21.52
N THR A 237 -17.19 -14.01 -22.80
CA THR A 237 -17.19 -12.60 -23.23
C THR A 237 -17.94 -12.47 -24.56
N PRO A 238 -18.54 -11.30 -24.85
CA PRO A 238 -18.97 -10.98 -26.21
C PRO A 238 -17.83 -11.22 -27.22
N ALA A 239 -18.17 -11.75 -28.38
CA ALA A 239 -17.24 -12.08 -29.44
C ALA A 239 -16.52 -10.82 -29.91
N LEU A 240 -15.21 -10.90 -30.12
CA LEU A 240 -14.47 -9.81 -30.71
C LEU A 240 -14.96 -9.61 -32.16
N PRO A 241 -15.43 -8.42 -32.56
CA PRO A 241 -15.85 -8.20 -33.94
C PRO A 241 -14.67 -8.38 -34.90
N ASP A 242 -14.87 -9.17 -35.97
CA ASP A 242 -13.81 -9.50 -36.93
C ASP A 242 -13.21 -8.27 -37.62
N ASP A 243 -14.01 -7.21 -37.75
CA ASP A 243 -13.64 -5.95 -38.38
C ASP A 243 -12.97 -4.95 -37.41
N LEU A 244 -12.92 -5.27 -36.12
CA LEU A 244 -12.33 -4.40 -35.11
C LEU A 244 -10.81 -4.55 -35.09
N ALA A 245 -10.12 -3.54 -35.60
CA ALA A 245 -8.68 -3.41 -35.45
C ALA A 245 -8.34 -2.71 -34.13
N PRO A 246 -7.30 -3.15 -33.41
CA PRO A 246 -6.83 -2.39 -32.26
C PRO A 246 -6.40 -1.01 -32.74
N THR A 247 -6.87 0.06 -32.08
CA THR A 247 -6.33 1.40 -32.32
C THR A 247 -4.82 1.25 -32.20
N PRO A 248 -4.05 1.66 -33.23
CA PRO A 248 -2.61 1.62 -33.15
C PRO A 248 -2.26 2.15 -31.77
N ARG A 249 -1.43 1.41 -31.00
CA ARG A 249 -0.79 2.08 -29.87
C ARG A 249 -0.31 3.37 -30.49
N ARG A 250 -0.67 4.52 -29.91
CA ARG A 250 0.03 5.73 -30.25
C ARG A 250 1.48 5.30 -30.08
N LYS A 251 2.20 5.04 -31.18
CA LYS A 251 3.64 5.22 -31.21
C LYS A 251 3.69 6.58 -30.59
N ARG A 252 4.08 6.69 -29.31
CA ARG A 252 4.19 7.96 -28.60
C ARG A 252 4.62 8.93 -29.67
N THR A 253 3.72 9.82 -30.08
CA THR A 253 3.83 10.43 -31.41
C THR A 253 5.24 10.90 -31.47
N ALA A 254 5.97 10.36 -32.44
CA ALA A 254 7.16 11.01 -32.89
C ALA A 254 6.66 12.32 -33.53
N THR A 255 6.22 13.31 -32.74
CA THR A 255 6.97 14.55 -32.83
C THR A 255 8.41 14.10 -32.64
N THR A 256 9.35 14.54 -33.43
CA THR A 256 10.69 14.56 -32.90
C THR A 256 10.68 15.68 -31.85
N PRO A 257 10.50 15.48 -30.52
CA PRO A 257 11.62 15.83 -29.69
C PRO A 257 12.71 14.81 -30.00
N ALA A 258 13.95 15.16 -29.72
CA ALA A 258 14.97 14.15 -29.51
C ALA A 258 14.41 13.00 -28.63
N GLY A 259 15.06 11.83 -28.60
CA GLY A 259 14.83 10.88 -27.47
C GLY A 259 14.82 11.64 -26.14
N PRO A 260 14.22 11.12 -25.04
CA PRO A 260 14.09 11.89 -23.78
C PRO A 260 15.38 12.65 -23.59
N ASP A 261 15.31 13.99 -23.64
CA ASP A 261 16.54 14.79 -23.65
C ASP A 261 17.08 14.65 -22.23
N ILE A 262 17.83 13.56 -22.01
CA ILE A 262 18.46 13.23 -20.75
C ILE A 262 19.35 14.41 -20.38
N GLY A 263 19.94 15.08 -21.38
CA GLY A 263 20.60 16.36 -21.18
C GLY A 263 19.69 17.42 -20.59
N ALA A 264 18.49 17.66 -21.12
CA ALA A 264 17.53 18.63 -20.57
C ALA A 264 16.99 18.21 -19.20
N ALA A 265 16.67 16.94 -19.00
CA ALA A 265 16.21 16.43 -17.70
C ALA A 265 17.32 16.56 -16.64
N VAL A 266 18.57 16.26 -17.00
CA VAL A 266 19.75 16.44 -16.14
C VAL A 266 20.04 17.92 -15.88
N ARG A 267 19.91 18.79 -16.89
CA ARG A 267 20.04 20.25 -16.72
C ARG A 267 18.96 20.79 -15.78
N ALA A 268 17.70 20.48 -16.02
CA ALA A 268 16.59 20.88 -15.15
C ALA A 268 16.72 20.31 -13.72
N TYR A 269 17.18 19.06 -13.57
CA TYR A 269 17.48 18.50 -12.25
C TYR A 269 18.65 19.21 -11.57
N ALA A 270 19.70 19.58 -12.32
CA ALA A 270 20.84 20.34 -11.83
C ALA A 270 20.42 21.74 -11.38
N ASP A 271 19.60 22.43 -12.17
CA ASP A 271 19.08 23.77 -11.88
C ASP A 271 18.24 23.77 -10.59
N GLY A 272 17.42 22.73 -10.39
CA GLY A 272 16.61 22.55 -9.19
C GLY A 272 17.30 21.82 -8.03
N TRP A 273 18.59 21.47 -8.13
CA TRP A 273 19.24 20.57 -7.17
C TRP A 273 19.39 21.19 -5.77
N ALA A 274 19.57 22.49 -5.68
CA ALA A 274 19.63 23.20 -4.39
C ALA A 274 18.30 23.07 -3.61
N GLU A 275 17.17 23.12 -4.31
CA GLU A 275 15.85 22.90 -3.72
C GLU A 275 15.64 21.43 -3.32
N VAL A 276 16.10 20.47 -4.14
CA VAL A 276 16.06 19.04 -3.78
C VAL A 276 16.82 18.81 -2.47
N ARG A 277 17.98 19.45 -2.32
CA ARG A 277 18.78 19.36 -1.09
C ARG A 277 18.05 19.98 0.09
N ALA A 278 17.51 21.19 -0.05
CA ALA A 278 16.75 21.84 1.01
C ALA A 278 15.52 21.00 1.42
N ALA A 279 14.75 20.51 0.46
CA ALA A 279 13.61 19.63 0.69
C ALA A 279 14.03 18.30 1.35
N THR A 280 15.22 17.78 1.04
CA THR A 280 15.76 16.60 1.75
C THR A 280 15.95 16.91 3.23
N ASP A 281 16.53 18.06 3.55
CA ASP A 281 16.72 18.49 4.95
C ASP A 281 15.37 18.71 5.65
N ASP A 282 14.37 19.24 4.95
CA ASP A 282 12.99 19.37 5.45
C ASP A 282 12.36 18.01 5.75
N TYR A 283 12.49 17.05 4.83
CA TYR A 283 11.96 15.69 5.03
C TYR A 283 12.67 14.95 6.17
N VAL A 284 13.98 15.15 6.35
CA VAL A 284 14.69 14.61 7.52
C VAL A 284 14.10 15.18 8.79
N ARG A 285 13.93 16.52 8.89
CA ARG A 285 13.32 17.16 10.06
C ARG A 285 11.91 16.65 10.33
N LEU A 286 11.08 16.55 9.28
CA LEU A 286 9.70 16.05 9.38
C LEU A 286 9.64 14.60 9.88
N VAL A 287 10.42 13.71 9.27
CA VAL A 287 10.43 12.30 9.68
C VAL A 287 10.97 12.18 11.11
N THR A 288 12.08 12.85 11.43
CA THR A 288 12.62 12.88 12.79
C THR A 288 11.60 13.39 13.80
N SER A 289 10.90 14.50 13.52
CA SER A 289 9.91 15.03 14.46
C SER A 289 8.74 14.06 14.67
N ILE A 290 8.25 13.41 13.61
CA ILE A 290 7.19 12.41 13.71
C ILE A 290 7.62 11.24 14.61
N LEU A 291 8.84 10.72 14.40
CA LEU A 291 9.36 9.59 15.20
C LEU A 291 9.59 9.98 16.67
N ASP A 292 10.17 11.15 16.91
CA ASP A 292 10.43 11.67 18.24
C ASP A 292 9.12 11.97 18.99
N GLU A 293 8.12 12.51 18.30
CA GLU A 293 6.79 12.76 18.87
C GLU A 293 6.08 11.47 19.25
N ALA A 294 6.20 10.42 18.46
CA ALA A 294 5.66 9.11 18.77
C ALA A 294 6.49 8.31 19.79
N GLY A 295 7.69 8.81 20.15
CA GLY A 295 8.60 8.11 21.04
C GLY A 295 9.15 6.80 20.45
N ILE A 296 9.23 6.69 19.12
CA ILE A 296 9.83 5.53 18.45
C ILE A 296 11.34 5.57 18.64
N ASN A 297 11.90 4.41 18.97
CA ASN A 297 13.34 4.27 19.07
C ASN A 297 13.96 3.90 17.72
N TYR A 298 14.93 4.71 17.28
CA TYR A 298 15.68 4.50 16.05
C TYR A 298 17.16 4.83 16.29
N LEU A 299 18.05 4.16 15.54
CA LEU A 299 19.49 4.42 15.55
C LEU A 299 19.80 5.75 14.84
N THR A 300 19.31 5.93 13.62
CA THR A 300 19.51 7.16 12.83
C THR A 300 18.35 7.44 11.88
N VAL A 301 18.11 8.73 11.63
CA VAL A 301 17.37 9.22 10.46
C VAL A 301 18.34 10.03 9.62
N THR A 302 18.52 9.67 8.35
CA THR A 302 19.44 10.36 7.44
C THR A 302 18.78 10.65 6.11
N GLY A 303 19.14 11.79 5.50
CA GLY A 303 18.65 12.19 4.20
C GLY A 303 19.75 12.19 3.15
N ARG A 304 19.40 11.81 1.93
CA ARG A 304 20.28 11.86 0.76
C ARG A 304 19.52 12.43 -0.43
N ALA A 305 19.91 13.63 -0.83
CA ALA A 305 19.58 14.17 -2.15
C ALA A 305 20.40 13.41 -3.20
N LYS A 306 19.75 12.89 -4.24
CA LYS A 306 20.45 12.19 -5.31
C LYS A 306 21.38 13.16 -6.03
N SER A 307 22.65 12.81 -6.21
CA SER A 307 23.59 13.67 -6.95
C SER A 307 23.17 13.77 -8.41
N ILE A 308 23.54 14.87 -9.06
CA ILE A 308 23.29 15.10 -10.50
C ILE A 308 23.87 13.94 -11.33
N THR A 309 25.08 13.47 -10.99
CA THR A 309 25.74 12.35 -11.67
C THR A 309 24.98 11.03 -11.52
N SER A 310 24.51 10.70 -10.31
CA SER A 310 23.70 9.50 -10.07
C SER A 310 22.31 9.60 -10.69
N PHE A 311 21.72 10.81 -10.76
CA PHE A 311 20.48 11.05 -11.48
C PHE A 311 20.68 10.84 -12.99
N ALA A 312 21.73 11.43 -13.58
CA ALA A 312 22.07 11.25 -14.99
C ALA A 312 22.29 9.79 -15.36
N ALA A 313 23.08 9.06 -14.55
CA ALA A 313 23.32 7.63 -14.75
C ALA A 313 22.02 6.81 -14.66
N LYS A 314 21.08 7.19 -13.77
CA LYS A 314 19.79 6.52 -13.64
C LYS A 314 18.85 6.87 -14.79
N ALA A 315 18.77 8.13 -15.19
CA ALA A 315 17.99 8.64 -16.31
C ALA A 315 18.44 8.03 -17.66
N ALA A 316 19.74 7.76 -17.81
CA ALA A 316 20.31 7.15 -18.99
C ALA A 316 20.18 5.60 -19.04
N ARG A 317 19.61 4.96 -18.02
CA ARG A 317 19.46 3.50 -18.00
C ARG A 317 18.58 3.05 -19.17
N THR A 318 18.99 1.96 -19.81
CA THR A 318 18.21 1.31 -20.87
C THR A 318 17.95 -0.15 -20.51
N SER A 319 16.76 -0.65 -20.83
CA SER A 319 16.42 -2.08 -20.76
C SER A 319 15.87 -2.51 -22.12
N GLY A 320 16.42 -3.60 -22.67
CA GLY A 320 16.04 -4.07 -24.01
C GLY A 320 16.27 -3.04 -25.13
N GLY A 321 17.26 -2.16 -24.99
CA GLY A 321 17.55 -1.10 -25.97
C GLY A 321 16.66 0.16 -25.87
N HIS A 322 15.77 0.23 -24.88
CA HIS A 322 14.89 1.39 -24.65
C HIS A 322 15.20 2.08 -23.31
N PRO A 323 15.10 3.41 -23.21
CA PRO A 323 15.21 4.12 -21.93
C PRO A 323 14.23 3.55 -20.90
N VAL A 324 14.75 3.25 -19.71
CA VAL A 324 13.94 2.76 -18.58
C VAL A 324 12.97 3.83 -18.11
N PHE A 325 13.38 5.10 -18.17
CA PHE A 325 12.57 6.24 -17.77
C PHE A 325 12.24 7.11 -18.98
N SER A 326 10.96 7.40 -19.19
CA SER A 326 10.52 8.25 -20.29
C SER A 326 10.45 9.72 -19.94
N ASP A 327 10.12 10.02 -18.69
CA ASP A 327 10.28 11.31 -18.02
C ASP A 327 11.08 11.08 -16.72
N PRO A 328 12.42 11.22 -16.78
CA PRO A 328 13.26 10.99 -15.60
C PRO A 328 12.93 11.89 -14.40
N LEU A 329 12.41 13.11 -14.61
CA LEU A 329 12.10 14.03 -13.51
C LEU A 329 10.84 13.60 -12.75
N ALA A 330 9.86 13.01 -13.43
CA ALA A 330 8.64 12.52 -12.80
C ALA A 330 8.77 11.08 -12.29
N GLU A 331 9.49 10.22 -13.01
CA GLU A 331 9.52 8.77 -12.77
C GLU A 331 10.62 8.32 -11.80
N ILE A 332 11.71 9.09 -11.66
CA ILE A 332 12.76 8.77 -10.68
C ILE A 332 12.28 9.26 -9.31
N THR A 333 11.74 8.34 -8.51
CA THR A 333 11.13 8.66 -7.21
C THR A 333 12.12 8.78 -6.05
N ASP A 334 13.39 8.37 -6.24
CA ASP A 334 14.45 8.43 -5.23
C ASP A 334 15.36 9.66 -5.41
N GLN A 335 14.80 10.78 -5.90
CA GLN A 335 15.48 12.08 -5.92
C GLN A 335 15.77 12.59 -4.50
N ILE A 336 14.80 12.41 -3.60
CA ILE A 336 14.92 12.61 -2.16
C ILE A 336 14.80 11.25 -1.50
N GLY A 337 15.89 10.75 -0.93
CA GLY A 337 15.91 9.50 -0.17
C GLY A 337 16.08 9.76 1.32
N ILE A 338 15.18 9.24 2.14
CA ILE A 338 15.30 9.23 3.60
C ILE A 338 15.55 7.81 4.07
N ARG A 339 16.43 7.62 5.04
CA ARG A 339 16.69 6.31 5.66
C ARG A 339 16.41 6.40 7.14
N VAL A 340 15.53 5.54 7.62
CA VAL A 340 15.24 5.34 9.03
C VAL A 340 15.82 3.98 9.43
N ILE A 341 16.82 4.00 10.31
CA ILE A 341 17.45 2.78 10.80
C ILE A 341 16.95 2.51 12.23
N THR A 342 16.24 1.41 12.43
CA THR A 342 15.74 0.93 13.72
C THR A 342 16.60 -0.22 14.26
N TYR A 343 16.37 -0.64 15.50
CA TYR A 343 17.13 -1.73 16.11
C TYR A 343 16.58 -3.12 15.78
N VAL A 344 15.26 -3.26 15.80
CA VAL A 344 14.56 -4.54 15.61
C VAL A 344 13.47 -4.40 14.56
N HIS A 345 12.99 -5.55 14.08
CA HIS A 345 12.02 -5.61 13.01
C HIS A 345 10.65 -5.01 13.39
N SER A 346 10.19 -5.17 14.62
CA SER A 346 8.90 -4.61 15.07
C SER A 346 8.86 -3.07 14.98
N ASP A 347 9.98 -2.39 15.23
CA ASP A 347 10.07 -0.94 15.06
C ASP A 347 9.96 -0.52 13.58
N VAL A 348 10.38 -1.35 12.62
CA VAL A 348 10.24 -1.07 11.18
C VAL A 348 8.75 -0.95 10.82
N GLN A 349 7.93 -1.88 11.33
CA GLN A 349 6.48 -1.84 11.15
C GLN A 349 5.87 -0.59 11.80
N ALA A 350 6.24 -0.31 13.05
CA ALA A 350 5.72 0.84 13.80
C ALA A 350 6.03 2.17 13.09
N VAL A 351 7.26 2.34 12.57
CA VAL A 351 7.64 3.52 11.78
C VAL A 351 6.79 3.62 10.51
N ALA A 352 6.59 2.52 9.79
CA ALA A 352 5.85 2.55 8.53
C ALA A 352 4.39 2.95 8.73
N GLU A 353 3.75 2.38 9.76
CA GLU A 353 2.36 2.68 10.11
C GLU A 353 2.20 4.12 10.63
N LEU A 354 3.14 4.57 11.48
CA LEU A 354 3.15 5.94 11.98
C LEU A 354 3.29 6.97 10.85
N LEU A 355 4.20 6.76 9.90
CA LEU A 355 4.34 7.64 8.75
C LEU A 355 3.07 7.60 7.88
N ALA A 356 2.43 6.45 7.72
CA ALA A 356 1.19 6.34 6.96
C ALA A 356 0.02 7.13 7.56
N ASP A 357 0.03 7.36 8.87
CA ASP A 357 -0.99 8.15 9.56
C ASP A 357 -0.72 9.67 9.48
N GLN A 358 0.55 10.08 9.38
CA GLN A 358 0.97 11.48 9.53
C GLN A 358 1.26 12.19 8.19
N VAL A 359 1.57 11.42 7.14
CA VAL A 359 1.90 11.98 5.82
C VAL A 359 1.16 11.25 4.70
N VAL A 360 1.11 11.87 3.52
CA VAL A 360 0.47 11.26 2.35
C VAL A 360 1.37 10.15 1.81
N VAL A 361 0.98 8.88 2.02
CA VAL A 361 1.68 7.73 1.42
C VAL A 361 1.14 7.44 0.03
N LEU A 362 2.02 7.52 -0.95
CA LEU A 362 1.74 7.31 -2.38
C LEU A 362 2.05 5.88 -2.83
N ASP A 363 2.98 5.21 -2.15
CA ASP A 363 3.40 3.83 -2.41
C ASP A 363 4.00 3.21 -1.13
N ASP A 364 3.79 1.91 -0.91
CA ASP A 364 4.34 1.14 0.21
C ASP A 364 4.76 -0.25 -0.28
N ARG A 365 6.07 -0.49 -0.25
CA ARG A 365 6.70 -1.68 -0.82
C ARG A 365 7.55 -2.39 0.22
N ASP A 366 7.21 -3.63 0.49
CA ASP A 366 8.04 -4.55 1.27
C ASP A 366 8.96 -5.31 0.31
N MET A 367 10.20 -4.84 0.19
CA MET A 367 11.18 -5.41 -0.72
C MET A 367 11.55 -6.85 -0.36
N GLY A 368 11.41 -7.26 0.91
CA GLY A 368 11.65 -8.64 1.32
C GLY A 368 10.61 -9.58 0.71
N ARG A 369 9.34 -9.20 0.78
CA ARG A 369 8.23 -9.96 0.17
C ARG A 369 8.30 -9.96 -1.35
N GLU A 370 8.66 -8.84 -1.96
CA GLU A 370 8.84 -8.75 -3.42
C GLU A 370 9.97 -9.66 -3.91
N THR A 371 11.14 -9.60 -3.28
CA THR A 371 12.29 -10.42 -3.68
C THR A 371 11.98 -11.91 -3.51
N ALA A 372 11.34 -12.29 -2.39
CA ALA A 372 10.87 -13.65 -2.15
C ALA A 372 9.86 -14.13 -3.22
N SER A 373 8.97 -13.25 -3.68
CA SER A 373 8.02 -13.56 -4.75
C SER A 373 8.66 -13.77 -6.13
N GLU A 374 9.86 -13.21 -6.34
CA GLU A 374 10.67 -13.39 -7.55
C GLU A 374 11.60 -14.61 -7.48
N GLY A 375 11.48 -15.44 -6.42
CA GLY A 375 12.34 -16.61 -6.20
C GLY A 375 13.80 -16.25 -5.87
N ARG A 376 14.05 -15.00 -5.48
CA ARG A 376 15.34 -14.49 -5.01
C ARG A 376 15.25 -14.33 -3.50
N PHE A 377 16.31 -14.67 -2.77
CA PHE A 377 16.42 -14.31 -1.36
C PHE A 377 17.34 -13.10 -1.27
N GLY A 378 16.73 -11.93 -1.04
CA GLY A 378 17.42 -10.68 -0.77
C GLY A 378 16.89 -10.09 0.53
N TYR A 379 17.74 -9.38 1.25
CA TYR A 379 17.42 -8.99 2.61
C TYR A 379 16.43 -7.81 2.65
N ALA A 380 15.47 -7.91 3.58
CA ALA A 380 14.26 -7.11 3.62
C ALA A 380 14.51 -5.62 3.88
N SER A 381 13.73 -4.76 3.23
CA SER A 381 13.70 -3.31 3.42
C SER A 381 12.30 -2.84 3.11
N ARG A 382 11.73 -1.95 3.93
CA ARG A 382 10.41 -1.36 3.65
C ARG A 382 10.57 0.02 3.05
N HIS A 383 10.01 0.24 1.87
CA HIS A 383 10.11 1.48 1.12
C HIS A 383 8.74 2.16 1.05
N LEU A 384 8.64 3.35 1.64
CA LEU A 384 7.49 4.22 1.48
C LEU A 384 7.80 5.34 0.51
N LEU A 385 6.87 5.67 -0.39
CA LEU A 385 6.90 6.92 -1.14
C LEU A 385 5.93 7.89 -0.48
N ILE A 386 6.44 8.96 0.10
CA ILE A 386 5.65 9.93 0.86
C ILE A 386 5.63 11.30 0.19
N GLY A 387 4.54 12.04 0.40
CA GLY A 387 4.36 13.43 0.01
C GLY A 387 3.87 14.26 1.21
N VAL A 388 4.15 15.56 1.18
CA VAL A 388 3.52 16.53 2.09
C VAL A 388 2.34 17.16 1.35
N GLU A 389 1.24 17.40 2.06
CA GLU A 389 0.04 18.02 1.47
C GLU A 389 0.38 19.41 0.90
N GLY A 390 -0.01 19.65 -0.37
CA GLY A 390 0.36 20.87 -1.10
C GLY A 390 1.85 20.97 -1.53
N GLY A 391 2.69 20.00 -1.15
CA GLY A 391 4.10 19.93 -1.53
C GLY A 391 4.30 19.35 -2.93
N ALA A 392 5.17 19.98 -3.73
CA ALA A 392 5.43 19.55 -5.11
C ALA A 392 6.38 18.33 -5.21
N ARG A 393 7.18 18.04 -4.18
CA ARG A 393 8.23 17.00 -4.21
C ARG A 393 7.83 15.80 -3.35
N ARG A 394 8.30 14.61 -3.74
CA ARG A 394 8.06 13.33 -3.06
C ARG A 394 9.37 12.82 -2.48
N ALA A 395 9.30 12.10 -1.37
CA ALA A 395 10.46 11.47 -0.74
C ALA A 395 10.27 9.96 -0.65
N GLN A 396 11.31 9.19 -0.96
CA GLN A 396 11.35 7.76 -0.71
C GLN A 396 11.98 7.51 0.66
N VAL A 397 11.20 7.00 1.62
CA VAL A 397 11.67 6.60 2.95
C VAL A 397 11.97 5.11 2.95
N GLN A 398 13.20 4.75 3.28
CA GLN A 398 13.65 3.37 3.44
C GLN A 398 13.79 3.08 4.94
N ILE A 399 13.00 2.15 5.44
CA ILE A 399 12.95 1.78 6.85
C ILE A 399 13.59 0.41 6.98
N ARG A 400 14.62 0.32 7.83
CA ARG A 400 15.48 -0.86 7.97
C ARG A 400 15.91 -1.08 9.40
N THR A 401 16.15 -2.32 9.81
CA THR A 401 16.94 -2.62 11.01
C THR A 401 18.43 -2.26 10.80
N VAL A 402 19.22 -2.23 11.88
CA VAL A 402 20.69 -2.06 11.80
C VAL A 402 21.33 -3.14 10.94
N LEU A 403 20.89 -4.38 11.11
CA LEU A 403 21.39 -5.50 10.31
C LEU A 403 21.01 -5.32 8.83
N GLN A 404 19.74 -4.95 8.55
CA GLN A 404 19.23 -4.61 7.20
C GLN A 404 20.04 -3.53 6.52
N HIS A 405 20.39 -2.51 7.28
CA HIS A 405 21.27 -1.47 6.78
C HIS A 405 22.67 -2.00 6.44
N ALA A 406 23.30 -2.75 7.35
CA ALA A 406 24.65 -3.26 7.16
C ALA A 406 24.77 -4.13 5.91
N TRP A 407 23.89 -5.12 5.74
CA TRP A 407 23.89 -5.99 4.56
C TRP A 407 23.70 -5.21 3.27
N ALA A 408 22.76 -4.26 3.25
CA ALA A 408 22.47 -3.48 2.03
C ALA A 408 23.63 -2.55 1.64
N GLU A 409 24.37 -2.01 2.61
CA GLU A 409 25.59 -1.25 2.32
C GLU A 409 26.69 -2.16 1.77
N PHE A 410 26.89 -3.37 2.34
CA PHE A 410 27.84 -4.36 1.80
C PHE A 410 27.50 -4.82 0.39
N GLU A 411 26.23 -5.17 0.15
CA GLU A 411 25.77 -5.60 -1.18
C GLU A 411 25.92 -4.47 -2.20
N HIS A 412 25.48 -3.27 -1.86
CA HIS A 412 25.58 -2.12 -2.73
C HIS A 412 27.04 -1.80 -3.07
N ASP A 413 27.94 -1.79 -2.10
CA ASP A 413 29.36 -1.50 -2.36
C ASP A 413 30.01 -2.54 -3.28
N ILE A 414 29.75 -3.83 -3.05
CA ILE A 414 30.32 -4.91 -3.88
C ILE A 414 29.75 -4.87 -5.30
N ARG A 415 28.44 -4.68 -5.46
CA ARG A 415 27.78 -4.65 -6.79
C ARG A 415 27.99 -3.35 -7.56
N TYR A 416 28.21 -2.22 -6.87
CA TYR A 416 28.34 -0.90 -7.49
C TYR A 416 29.79 -0.49 -7.73
N LYS A 417 30.74 -0.88 -6.86
CA LYS A 417 32.17 -0.56 -7.01
C LYS A 417 32.97 -1.69 -7.67
N GLY A 418 32.43 -2.91 -7.75
CA GLY A 418 33.08 -4.05 -8.38
C GLY A 418 32.39 -4.45 -9.69
N THR A 419 33.15 -4.54 -10.79
CA THR A 419 32.80 -5.42 -11.90
C THR A 419 33.02 -6.84 -11.39
N ILE A 420 31.98 -7.47 -10.83
CA ILE A 420 32.06 -8.87 -10.42
C ILE A 420 32.31 -9.68 -11.69
N PRO A 421 33.44 -10.41 -11.81
CA PRO A 421 33.66 -11.29 -12.95
C PRO A 421 32.52 -12.33 -13.03
N ASP A 422 32.03 -12.61 -14.23
CA ASP A 422 30.87 -13.51 -14.43
C ASP A 422 31.09 -14.89 -13.78
N GLU A 423 32.34 -15.35 -13.70
CA GLU A 423 32.75 -16.59 -13.03
C GLU A 423 32.46 -16.63 -11.51
N HIS A 424 32.40 -15.47 -10.85
CA HIS A 424 32.15 -15.36 -9.41
C HIS A 424 30.72 -14.91 -9.05
N ALA A 425 29.94 -14.45 -10.03
CA ALA A 425 28.61 -13.88 -9.80
C ALA A 425 27.67 -14.86 -9.09
N SER A 426 27.60 -16.11 -9.55
CA SER A 426 26.74 -17.13 -8.93
C SER A 426 27.18 -17.52 -7.52
N GLU A 427 28.49 -17.50 -7.23
CA GLU A 427 29.00 -17.80 -5.89
C GLU A 427 28.67 -16.66 -4.91
N PHE A 428 28.87 -15.41 -5.33
CA PHE A 428 28.55 -14.25 -4.50
C PHE A 428 27.05 -14.13 -4.26
N ASP A 429 26.18 -14.35 -5.26
CA ASP A 429 24.73 -14.36 -5.06
C ASP A 429 24.30 -15.40 -4.00
N ARG A 430 24.91 -16.59 -4.01
CA ARG A 430 24.68 -17.61 -2.98
C ARG A 430 25.18 -17.15 -1.60
N ARG A 431 26.35 -16.53 -1.50
CA ARG A 431 26.90 -16.03 -0.23
C ARG A 431 26.05 -14.89 0.36
N PHE A 432 25.59 -13.96 -0.48
CA PHE A 432 24.67 -12.89 -0.06
C PHE A 432 23.34 -13.44 0.44
N THR A 433 22.82 -14.47 -0.22
CA THR A 433 21.61 -15.19 0.20
C THR A 433 21.79 -15.84 1.59
N LEU A 434 22.91 -16.53 1.81
CA LEU A 434 23.22 -17.13 3.12
C LEU A 434 23.39 -16.08 4.22
N ALA A 435 24.06 -14.97 3.91
CA ALA A 435 24.22 -13.85 4.84
C ALA A 435 22.88 -13.22 5.20
N ALA A 436 21.96 -13.06 4.23
CA ALA A 436 20.62 -12.55 4.48
C ALA A 436 19.85 -13.44 5.47
N GLY A 437 19.90 -14.77 5.30
CA GLY A 437 19.27 -15.71 6.22
C GLY A 437 19.86 -15.68 7.64
N LEU A 438 21.17 -15.52 7.77
CA LEU A 438 21.83 -15.39 9.08
C LEU A 438 21.40 -14.11 9.80
N LEU A 439 21.31 -12.99 9.07
CA LEU A 439 20.91 -11.70 9.64
C LEU A 439 19.43 -11.69 10.02
N GLU A 440 18.56 -12.34 9.25
CA GLU A 440 17.16 -12.51 9.62
C GLU A 440 17.00 -13.32 10.92
N LEU A 441 17.79 -14.39 11.07
CA LEU A 441 17.83 -15.15 12.33
C LEU A 441 18.32 -14.27 13.48
N ALA A 442 19.37 -13.48 13.27
CA ALA A 442 19.89 -12.58 14.29
C ALA A 442 18.88 -11.48 14.69
N ASP A 443 18.17 -10.88 13.73
CA ASP A 443 17.09 -9.92 14.01
C ASP A 443 15.97 -10.55 14.86
N ARG A 444 15.63 -11.82 14.60
CA ARG A 444 14.66 -12.57 15.41
C ARG A 444 15.16 -12.77 16.84
N GLU A 445 16.40 -13.19 17.02
CA GLU A 445 16.99 -13.37 18.36
C GLU A 445 17.04 -12.03 19.13
N PHE A 446 17.41 -10.92 18.48
CA PHE A 446 17.38 -9.60 19.11
C PHE A 446 15.96 -9.15 19.51
N SER A 447 14.96 -9.49 18.70
CA SER A 447 13.56 -9.23 19.04
C SER A 447 13.13 -10.02 20.28
N ILE A 448 13.47 -11.31 20.37
CA ILE A 448 13.19 -12.16 21.54
C ILE A 448 13.91 -11.66 22.78
N ILE A 449 15.19 -11.28 22.66
CA ILE A 449 15.96 -10.71 23.79
C ILE A 449 15.28 -9.43 24.29
N ARG A 450 14.83 -8.57 23.36
CA ARG A 450 14.12 -7.33 23.71
C ARG A 450 12.81 -7.60 24.43
N GLU A 451 12.00 -8.54 23.95
CA GLU A 451 10.74 -8.95 24.59
C GLU A 451 10.98 -9.54 25.99
N ARG A 452 12.05 -10.33 26.18
CA ARG A 452 12.38 -10.96 27.47
C ARG A 452 13.05 -10.02 28.48
N LEU A 453 13.66 -8.92 28.05
CA LEU A 453 14.22 -7.91 28.95
C LEU A 453 13.17 -6.91 29.44
N GLN A 454 12.01 -6.81 28.80
CA GLN A 454 10.90 -5.96 29.27
C GLN A 454 10.40 -6.31 30.70
N PRO A 455 10.35 -7.60 31.14
CA PRO A 455 9.91 -7.96 32.50
C PRO A 455 11.01 -8.04 33.57
N SER A 456 12.31 -7.93 33.25
CA SER A 456 13.41 -8.37 34.17
C SER A 456 14.25 -7.27 34.81
N PHE A 457 13.80 -6.01 34.84
CA PHE A 457 14.49 -4.96 35.59
C PHE A 457 14.05 -4.83 37.07
N GLU A 458 13.23 -5.77 37.56
CA GLU A 458 13.00 -5.95 39.00
C GLU A 458 14.22 -6.60 39.65
N GLY A 459 15.18 -5.78 40.14
CA GLY A 459 16.15 -6.27 41.13
C GLY A 459 17.63 -5.99 40.88
N ALA A 460 18.01 -4.76 40.52
CA ALA A 460 19.38 -4.30 40.69
C ALA A 460 19.42 -3.09 41.65
N ALA A 461 19.45 -3.38 42.96
CA ALA A 461 19.92 -2.41 43.94
C ALA A 461 21.44 -2.25 43.76
N LEU A 462 21.92 -1.05 43.41
CA LEU A 462 23.35 -0.75 43.36
C LEU A 462 23.62 0.68 43.83
N ASP A 463 24.79 0.81 44.44
CA ASP A 463 25.23 1.84 45.37
C ASP A 463 25.35 3.25 44.75
N ALA A 464 24.82 4.24 45.47
CA ALA A 464 24.89 5.65 45.12
C ALA A 464 26.29 6.24 45.42
N ASP A 465 26.86 6.95 44.45
CA ASP A 465 28.05 7.80 44.64
C ASP A 465 27.62 9.13 45.30
N ASP A 466 28.05 9.34 46.55
CA ASP A 466 27.53 10.32 47.53
C ASP A 466 27.97 11.78 47.29
N GLY A 467 27.93 12.28 46.06
CA GLY A 467 28.38 13.64 45.77
C GLY A 467 27.84 14.32 44.51
N ASP A 468 27.23 13.58 43.59
CA ASP A 468 26.60 14.15 42.40
C ASP A 468 25.07 14.21 42.59
N PRO A 469 24.45 15.41 42.59
CA PRO A 469 22.99 15.53 42.74
C PRO A 469 22.23 14.98 41.52
N ARG A 470 22.91 14.54 40.47
CA ARG A 470 22.30 13.95 39.27
C ARG A 470 21.94 12.49 39.50
N ILE A 471 20.69 12.14 39.17
CA ILE A 471 20.28 10.74 39.04
C ILE A 471 21.06 10.11 37.88
N PRO A 472 21.87 9.06 38.12
CA PRO A 472 22.63 8.42 37.06
C PRO A 472 21.69 7.84 35.99
N PRO A 473 21.99 7.98 34.69
CA PRO A 473 21.13 7.49 33.60
C PRO A 473 20.79 5.99 33.71
N ARG A 474 21.69 5.18 34.28
CA ARG A 474 21.48 3.75 34.50
C ARG A 474 20.45 3.48 35.60
N GLU A 475 20.50 4.23 36.69
CA GLU A 475 19.53 4.14 37.78
C GLU A 475 18.15 4.64 37.33
N LEU A 476 18.12 5.73 36.55
CA LEU A 476 16.90 6.23 35.96
C LEU A 476 16.28 5.21 34.99
N ALA A 477 17.09 4.53 34.19
CA ALA A 477 16.60 3.47 33.31
C ALA A 477 16.00 2.30 34.07
N ALA A 478 16.65 1.83 35.15
CA ALA A 478 16.11 0.77 35.99
C ALA A 478 14.79 1.18 36.67
N PHE A 479 14.74 2.40 37.20
CA PHE A 479 13.53 2.96 37.82
C PHE A 479 12.36 3.04 36.83
N LEU A 480 12.57 3.59 35.64
CA LEU A 480 11.52 3.71 34.62
C LEU A 480 11.08 2.36 34.06
N ALA A 481 11.96 1.36 34.01
CA ALA A 481 11.59 0.01 33.61
C ALA A 481 10.63 -0.65 34.61
N GLY A 482 10.80 -0.39 35.92
CA GLY A 482 9.85 -0.83 36.95
C GLY A 482 8.52 -0.06 36.91
N GLN A 483 8.55 1.23 36.54
CA GLN A 483 7.35 2.07 36.47
C GLN A 483 6.50 1.82 35.21
N TYR A 484 7.13 1.49 34.08
CA TYR A 484 6.48 1.32 32.78
C TYR A 484 6.82 -0.03 32.15
N ALA A 485 6.25 -1.11 32.72
CA ALA A 485 6.52 -2.48 32.30
C ALA A 485 6.15 -2.78 30.82
N ASP A 486 5.26 -1.98 30.23
CA ASP A 486 4.78 -2.09 28.85
C ASP A 486 5.45 -1.09 27.87
N ALA A 487 6.36 -0.24 28.35
CA ALA A 487 6.97 0.79 27.52
C ALA A 487 7.99 0.23 26.51
N GLY A 488 8.11 0.92 25.38
CA GLY A 488 9.17 0.66 24.40
C GLY A 488 10.56 0.95 24.98
N TRP A 489 11.59 0.31 24.41
CA TRP A 489 12.97 0.57 24.81
C TRP A 489 13.39 2.00 24.40
N SER A 490 14.09 2.74 25.27
CA SER A 490 14.61 4.10 24.99
C SER A 490 16.13 4.07 24.84
N ARG A 491 16.71 4.97 24.04
CA ARG A 491 18.17 5.04 23.83
C ARG A 491 18.90 5.51 25.10
N THR A 492 20.15 5.08 25.28
CA THR A 492 20.98 5.47 26.43
C THR A 492 21.22 6.99 26.50
N ASP A 493 21.40 7.65 25.36
CA ASP A 493 21.51 9.11 25.26
C ASP A 493 20.23 9.84 25.64
N HIS A 494 19.06 9.23 25.43
CA HIS A 494 17.79 9.79 25.91
C HIS A 494 17.73 9.78 27.44
N TYR A 495 18.28 8.76 28.11
CA TYR A 495 18.39 8.74 29.57
C TYR A 495 19.35 9.81 30.10
N VAL A 496 20.47 10.06 29.41
CA VAL A 496 21.40 11.15 29.75
C VAL A 496 20.69 12.51 29.64
N TRP A 497 19.96 12.71 28.55
CA TRP A 497 19.23 13.94 28.29
C TRP A 497 18.10 14.19 29.30
N ILE A 498 17.24 13.21 29.55
CA ILE A 498 16.11 13.40 30.48
C ILE A 498 16.61 13.51 31.93
N ALA A 499 17.73 12.87 32.30
CA ALA A 499 18.36 13.07 33.60
C ALA A 499 18.83 14.52 33.80
N ALA A 500 19.31 15.18 32.75
CA ALA A 500 19.66 16.60 32.82
C ALA A 500 18.43 17.50 33.03
N ILE A 501 17.30 17.18 32.39
CA ILE A 501 16.03 17.90 32.61
C ILE A 501 15.50 17.69 34.03
N VAL A 502 15.50 16.45 34.51
CA VAL A 502 15.06 16.10 35.87
C VAL A 502 15.88 16.86 36.91
N LEU A 503 17.20 16.99 36.71
CA LEU A 503 18.05 17.84 37.54
C LEU A 503 17.68 19.33 37.45
N GLU A 504 17.41 19.86 36.24
CA GLU A 504 17.03 21.26 36.05
C GLU A 504 15.70 21.61 36.75
N LEU A 505 14.78 20.65 36.85
CA LEU A 505 13.55 20.74 37.65
C LEU A 505 13.80 20.66 39.17
N GLY A 506 15.05 20.47 39.60
CA GLY A 506 15.43 20.33 41.01
C GLY A 506 15.18 18.94 41.58
N ILE A 507 14.89 17.94 40.75
CA ILE A 507 14.65 16.56 41.18
C ILE A 507 16.01 15.84 41.22
N THR A 508 16.51 15.58 42.42
CA THR A 508 17.85 15.01 42.65
C THR A 508 17.84 13.57 43.16
N SER A 509 16.66 12.95 43.32
CA SER A 509 16.53 11.56 43.79
C SER A 509 15.39 10.83 43.10
N LEU A 510 15.52 9.50 42.98
CA LEU A 510 14.47 8.63 42.44
C LEU A 510 13.20 8.64 43.29
N ALA A 511 13.32 8.84 44.61
CA ALA A 511 12.15 8.98 45.49
C ALA A 511 11.32 10.21 45.15
N ALA A 512 11.97 11.37 44.99
CA ALA A 512 11.30 12.62 44.59
C ALA A 512 10.70 12.50 43.18
N LEU A 513 11.39 11.84 42.25
CA LEU A 513 10.87 11.55 40.92
C LEU A 513 9.62 10.65 40.98
N GLY A 514 9.64 9.61 41.82
CA GLY A 514 8.50 8.74 42.05
C GLY A 514 7.30 9.45 42.65
N ASP A 515 7.51 10.40 43.56
CA ASP A 515 6.42 11.25 44.09
C ASP A 515 5.75 12.07 42.99
N VAL A 516 6.54 12.67 42.10
CA VAL A 516 6.03 13.40 40.93
C VAL A 516 5.20 12.47 40.04
N LEU A 517 5.74 11.29 39.68
CA LEU A 517 5.03 10.36 38.79
C LEU A 517 3.75 9.79 39.41
N ARG A 518 3.71 9.56 40.73
CA ARG A 518 2.49 9.13 41.43
C ARG A 518 1.36 10.15 41.41
N SER A 519 1.69 11.43 41.21
CA SER A 519 0.67 12.49 41.08
C SER A 519 0.02 12.55 39.70
N VAL A 520 0.56 11.81 38.71
CA VAL A 520 0.07 11.80 37.32
C VAL A 520 -0.96 10.69 37.16
N ASP A 521 -2.12 11.05 36.60
CA ASP A 521 -3.08 10.06 36.10
C ASP A 521 -2.56 9.50 34.76
N ALA A 522 -1.91 8.34 34.83
CA ALA A 522 -1.24 7.73 33.69
C ALA A 522 -2.22 7.30 32.58
N ASP A 523 -3.42 6.84 32.96
CA ASP A 523 -4.44 6.40 32.01
C ASP A 523 -5.01 7.59 31.24
N LEU A 524 -5.34 8.68 31.94
CA LEU A 524 -5.80 9.92 31.32
C LEU A 524 -4.71 10.55 30.44
N LEU A 525 -3.45 10.56 30.90
CA LEU A 525 -2.34 11.06 30.11
C LEU A 525 -2.17 10.25 28.81
N GLN A 526 -2.24 8.93 28.91
CA GLN A 526 -2.15 8.04 27.75
C GLN A 526 -3.31 8.26 26.77
N GLU A 527 -4.53 8.41 27.27
CA GLU A 527 -5.71 8.74 26.47
C GLU A 527 -5.54 10.07 25.72
N ARG A 528 -5.14 11.13 26.42
CA ARG A 528 -4.93 12.47 25.84
C ARG A 528 -3.83 12.49 24.79
N MET A 529 -2.76 11.73 25.02
CA MET A 529 -1.66 11.63 24.06
C MET A 529 -1.99 10.72 22.87
N GLY A 530 -2.99 9.84 22.98
CA GLY A 530 -3.55 9.08 21.86
C GLY A 530 -2.52 8.28 21.08
N TYR A 531 -1.48 7.76 21.75
CA TYR A 531 -0.42 7.02 21.08
C TYR A 531 -0.96 5.68 20.57
N ARG A 532 -0.79 5.43 19.27
CA ARG A 532 -1.17 4.15 18.62
C ARG A 532 -0.26 2.99 19.01
N TYR A 533 0.99 3.29 19.40
CA TYR A 533 1.99 2.33 19.88
C TYR A 533 2.52 2.75 21.25
N PRO A 534 2.95 1.81 22.10
CA PRO A 534 3.51 2.15 23.40
C PRO A 534 4.76 3.02 23.25
N PRO A 535 4.75 4.28 23.72
CA PRO A 535 5.94 5.13 23.65
C PRO A 535 7.04 4.57 24.54
N GLY A 536 8.29 4.94 24.25
CA GLY A 536 9.43 4.56 25.08
C GLY A 536 9.34 5.13 26.51
N ALA A 537 9.97 4.45 27.47
CA ALA A 537 9.94 4.84 28.88
C ALA A 537 10.38 6.29 29.14
N VAL A 538 11.41 6.77 28.43
CA VAL A 538 11.86 8.18 28.52
C VAL A 538 10.82 9.14 27.99
N ARG A 539 10.08 8.76 26.94
CA ARG A 539 9.01 9.60 26.40
C ARG A 539 7.83 9.72 27.36
N ARG A 540 7.43 8.61 28.01
CA ARG A 540 6.41 8.64 29.06
C ARG A 540 6.84 9.54 30.22
N LEU A 541 8.11 9.49 30.60
CA LEU A 541 8.65 10.41 31.61
C LEU A 541 8.58 11.89 31.14
N ASP A 542 9.04 12.21 29.92
CA ASP A 542 8.96 13.56 29.35
C ASP A 542 7.51 14.08 29.33
N ASP A 543 6.53 13.24 28.96
CA ASP A 543 5.11 13.60 28.96
C ASP A 543 4.55 13.78 30.39
N ALA A 544 4.93 12.92 31.34
CA ALA A 544 4.50 13.05 32.74
C ALA A 544 5.06 14.32 33.38
N LEU A 545 6.32 14.67 33.12
CA LEU A 545 6.91 15.91 33.61
C LEU A 545 6.27 17.13 32.95
N LEU A 546 6.00 17.08 31.64
CA LEU A 546 5.26 18.15 30.96
C LEU A 546 3.84 18.32 31.52
N TRP A 547 3.17 17.22 31.84
CA TRP A 547 1.84 17.23 32.45
C TRP A 547 1.84 17.93 33.82
N VAL A 548 2.80 17.60 34.68
CA VAL A 548 2.88 18.15 36.05
C VAL A 548 3.33 19.60 36.05
N TYR A 549 4.40 19.91 35.33
CA TYR A 549 5.07 21.22 35.43
C TYR A 549 4.59 22.23 34.37
N GLY A 550 3.87 21.78 33.33
CA GLY A 550 3.22 22.64 32.35
C GLY A 550 4.19 23.65 31.71
N ASP A 551 3.83 24.93 31.76
CA ASP A 551 4.60 26.02 31.15
C ASP A 551 6.01 26.15 31.76
N THR A 552 6.19 25.84 33.06
CA THR A 552 7.51 25.78 33.71
C THR A 552 8.43 24.75 33.05
N TYR A 553 7.88 23.61 32.61
CA TYR A 553 8.64 22.60 31.88
C TYR A 553 9.06 23.11 30.49
N VAL A 554 8.15 23.82 29.81
CA VAL A 554 8.40 24.40 28.48
C VAL A 554 9.55 25.41 28.52
N GLU A 555 9.64 26.20 29.60
CA GLU A 555 10.58 27.30 29.75
C GLU A 555 11.99 26.87 30.22
N LEU A 556 12.21 25.59 30.53
CA LEU A 556 13.53 25.07 30.89
C LEU A 556 14.55 25.33 29.79
N ARG A 557 15.79 25.63 30.20
CA ARG A 557 16.93 25.87 29.30
C ARG A 557 17.18 24.66 28.41
N ALA A 558 17.14 23.45 28.99
CA ALA A 558 17.27 22.20 28.24
C ALA A 558 16.15 21.95 27.21
N ASN A 559 15.05 22.71 27.27
CA ASN A 559 13.90 22.62 26.38
C ASN A 559 13.80 23.77 25.37
N SER A 560 14.77 24.70 25.35
CA SER A 560 14.76 25.89 24.48
C SER A 560 14.51 25.56 22.99
N ASP A 561 15.11 24.50 22.46
CA ASP A 561 14.92 24.06 21.07
C ASP A 561 13.61 23.29 20.83
N ARG A 562 12.91 22.90 21.90
CA ARG A 562 11.71 22.04 21.88
C ARG A 562 10.43 22.81 22.19
N VAL A 563 10.50 24.11 22.48
CA VAL A 563 9.36 24.95 22.91
C VAL A 563 8.13 24.79 21.99
N PRO A 564 8.23 24.87 20.65
CA PRO A 564 7.05 24.72 19.79
C PRO A 564 6.37 23.36 19.94
N ALA A 565 7.16 22.27 19.95
CA ALA A 565 6.67 20.91 20.10
C ALA A 565 6.05 20.68 21.49
N LEU A 566 6.69 21.19 22.55
CA LEU A 566 6.19 21.11 23.92
C LEU A 566 4.87 21.85 24.10
N ARG A 567 4.73 23.05 23.51
CA ARG A 567 3.46 23.81 23.54
C ARG A 567 2.34 23.07 22.82
N SER A 568 2.63 22.45 21.67
CA SER A 568 1.66 21.62 20.96
C SER A 568 1.18 20.44 21.82
N ARG A 569 2.11 19.73 22.46
CA ARG A 569 1.79 18.61 23.37
C ARG A 569 1.01 19.04 24.60
N LEU A 570 1.42 20.12 25.24
CA LEU A 570 0.74 20.67 26.41
C LEU A 570 -0.69 21.11 26.06
N ALA A 571 -0.90 21.68 24.86
CA ALA A 571 -2.22 22.01 24.36
C ALA A 571 -3.10 20.75 24.18
N ARG A 572 -2.55 19.65 23.64
CA ARG A 572 -3.26 18.37 23.53
C ARG A 572 -3.61 17.77 24.89
N MET A 573 -2.68 17.83 25.85
CA MET A 573 -2.91 17.38 27.22
C MET A 573 -4.02 18.16 27.94
N ARG A 574 -4.14 19.46 27.65
CA ARG A 574 -5.13 20.38 28.25
C ARG A 574 -6.45 20.49 27.48
N ALA A 575 -6.53 19.95 26.26
CA ALA A 575 -7.77 19.95 25.49
C ALA A 575 -8.81 19.10 26.23
N ALA A 576 -10.02 19.63 26.45
CA ALA A 576 -11.07 19.02 27.26
C ALA A 576 -11.75 17.83 26.59
#